data_AF-G8R330-F1
#
_entry.id   AF-G8R330-F1
#
_cell.length_a   1.000
_cell.length_b   1.000
_cell.length_c   1.000
_cell.angle_alpha   90.00
_cell.angle_beta   90.00
_cell.angle_gamma   90.00
#
_symmetry.space_group_name_H-M   'P 1'
#
loop_
_entity.id
_entity.type
_entity.pdbx_description
1 polymer ?
#
loop_
_entity_poly.entity_id
_entity_poly.type
_entity_poly.pdbx_seq_one_letter_code
_entity_poly.pdbx_strand_id
1 'polypeptide(L)'
;MGSFGTYLQLGYEHIVNIAALDHVLFILVLMAVYQPKNWLKVVLAITFFTIGHSITLTLSTLDLVKFDMKLIEFLIPVTILVTALFNLTAAGQDQSSKTKYWLAGIFGLIHGLGFANYYGMLTLGESSYWSALLPFNLGVELGQLLVVFLFLIITIIFQQIIHVKHQSWNLFFSGAGFGLSLVMILENWPF
;
A
#
# COMPACT_ATOMS: atom_id res chain seq x y z
N MET A 1 9.00 26.42 -6.16
CA MET A 1 9.12 25.74 -7.47
C MET A 1 9.87 24.45 -7.23
N GLY A 2 9.21 23.49 -6.59
CA GLY A 2 9.68 22.11 -6.61
C GLY A 2 9.73 21.64 -8.06
N SER A 3 10.89 21.15 -8.50
CA SER A 3 10.98 20.54 -9.82
C SER A 3 10.13 19.26 -9.84
N PHE A 4 9.59 18.87 -11.00
CA PHE A 4 8.86 17.60 -11.18
C PHE A 4 9.60 16.41 -10.54
N GLY A 5 10.93 16.36 -10.68
CA GLY A 5 11.78 15.32 -10.10
C GLY A 5 11.76 15.29 -8.57
N THR A 6 11.62 16.44 -7.91
CA THR A 6 11.53 16.53 -6.45
C THR A 6 10.28 15.83 -5.93
N TYR A 7 9.11 16.12 -6.52
CA TYR A 7 7.86 15.48 -6.12
C TYR A 7 7.81 14.00 -6.47
N LEU A 8 8.40 13.62 -7.61
CA LEU A 8 8.55 12.22 -7.98
C LEU A 8 9.41 11.46 -6.96
N GLN A 9 10.53 12.04 -6.54
CA GLN A 9 11.37 11.46 -5.50
C GLN A 9 10.63 11.37 -4.16
N LEU A 10 9.90 12.40 -3.76
CA LEU A 10 9.11 12.38 -2.52
C LEU A 10 8.06 11.26 -2.51
N GLY A 11 7.35 11.06 -3.63
CA GLY A 11 6.40 9.95 -3.76
C GLY A 11 7.07 8.57 -3.73
N TYR A 12 8.24 8.44 -4.36
CA TYR A 12 9.03 7.21 -4.33
C TYR A 12 9.53 6.89 -2.91
N GLU A 13 10.10 7.88 -2.22
CA GLU A 13 10.58 7.75 -0.85
C GLU A 13 9.45 7.49 0.14
N HIS A 14 8.26 8.04 -0.10
CA HIS A 14 7.06 7.73 0.70
C HIS A 14 6.75 6.23 0.74
N ILE A 15 7.09 5.45 -0.28
CA ILE A 15 6.86 4.00 -0.31
C ILE A 15 8.08 3.19 0.15
N VAL A 16 9.28 3.60 -0.25
CA VAL A 16 10.50 2.78 -0.07
C VAL A 16 11.20 3.06 1.28
N ASN A 17 10.82 4.13 1.98
CA ASN A 17 11.40 4.46 3.28
C ASN A 17 10.94 3.49 4.38
N ILE A 18 11.84 3.22 5.33
CA ILE A 18 11.59 2.42 6.54
C ILE A 18 10.46 3.04 7.39
N ALA A 19 10.22 4.35 7.31
CA ALA A 19 9.07 4.97 7.98
C ALA A 19 7.71 4.51 7.39
N ALA A 20 7.70 3.96 6.17
CA ALA A 20 6.50 3.51 5.45
C ALA A 20 6.38 1.97 5.45
N LEU A 21 6.74 1.33 6.56
CA LEU A 21 6.67 -0.13 6.71
C LEU A 21 5.27 -0.68 6.45
N ASP A 22 4.23 0.08 6.73
CA ASP A 22 2.84 -0.28 6.52
C ASP A 22 2.49 -0.48 5.03
N HIS A 23 3.01 0.35 4.12
CA HIS A 23 2.85 0.16 2.68
C HIS A 23 3.53 -1.10 2.19
N VAL A 24 4.80 -1.26 2.56
CA VAL A 24 5.58 -2.43 2.17
C VAL A 24 4.90 -3.68 2.71
N LEU A 25 4.52 -3.68 4.00
CA LEU A 25 3.81 -4.79 4.62
C LEU A 25 2.49 -5.10 3.92
N PHE A 26 1.67 -4.09 3.62
CA PHE A 26 0.41 -4.28 2.90
C PHE A 26 0.65 -4.91 1.52
N ILE A 27 1.60 -4.39 0.74
CA ILE A 27 1.92 -4.90 -0.60
C ILE A 27 2.39 -6.35 -0.51
N LEU A 28 3.28 -6.67 0.42
CA LEU A 28 3.77 -8.04 0.63
C LEU A 28 2.62 -9.00 0.98
N VAL A 29 1.72 -8.59 1.88
CA VAL A 29 0.55 -9.37 2.26
C VAL A 29 -0.39 -9.54 1.06
N LEU A 30 -0.78 -8.46 0.38
CA LEU A 30 -1.65 -8.50 -0.78
C LEU A 30 -1.10 -9.40 -1.89
N MET A 31 0.22 -9.38 -2.09
CA MET A 31 0.91 -10.17 -3.10
C MET A 31 1.13 -11.63 -2.75
N ALA A 32 1.10 -12.00 -1.47
CA ALA A 32 1.43 -13.34 -0.99
C ALA A 32 0.64 -14.47 -1.66
N VAL A 33 -0.58 -14.17 -2.11
CA VAL A 33 -1.49 -15.09 -2.80
C VAL A 33 -1.27 -15.17 -4.31
N TYR A 34 -0.61 -14.19 -4.91
CA TYR A 34 -0.40 -14.20 -6.36
C TYR A 34 0.79 -15.07 -6.74
N GLN A 35 0.61 -15.92 -7.74
CA GLN A 35 1.72 -16.59 -8.40
C GLN A 35 2.44 -15.61 -9.34
N PRO A 36 3.76 -15.76 -9.58
CA PRO A 36 4.51 -14.86 -10.45
C PRO A 36 3.92 -14.66 -11.86
N LYS A 37 3.28 -15.70 -12.41
CA LYS A 37 2.58 -15.63 -13.71
C LYS A 37 1.44 -14.59 -13.77
N ASN A 38 0.90 -14.19 -12.63
CA ASN A 38 -0.24 -13.27 -12.51
C ASN A 38 0.20 -11.83 -12.19
N TRP A 39 1.42 -11.44 -12.58
CA TRP A 39 1.99 -10.12 -12.31
C TRP A 39 1.09 -8.95 -12.77
N LEU A 40 0.37 -9.07 -13.90
CA LEU A 40 -0.56 -8.05 -14.36
C LEU A 40 -1.69 -7.76 -13.36
N LYS A 41 -2.18 -8.80 -12.65
CA LYS A 41 -3.20 -8.61 -11.60
C LYS A 41 -2.63 -7.85 -10.42
N VAL A 42 -1.36 -8.07 -10.10
CA VAL A 42 -0.67 -7.32 -9.05
C VAL A 42 -0.54 -5.85 -9.45
N VAL A 43 -0.08 -5.57 -10.67
CA VAL A 43 0.02 -4.19 -11.19
C VAL A 43 -1.34 -3.48 -11.12
N LEU A 44 -2.41 -4.14 -11.56
CA LEU A 44 -3.76 -3.56 -11.43
C LEU A 44 -4.12 -3.26 -9.97
N ALA A 45 -3.83 -4.16 -9.03
CA ALA A 45 -4.12 -3.94 -7.62
C ALA A 45 -3.35 -2.74 -7.05
N ILE A 46 -2.08 -2.57 -7.43
CA ILE A 46 -1.26 -1.39 -7.08
C ILE A 46 -1.91 -0.12 -7.65
N THR A 47 -2.32 -0.12 -8.92
CA THR A 47 -2.97 1.05 -9.52
C THR A 47 -4.29 1.38 -8.80
N PHE A 48 -5.08 0.39 -8.39
CA PHE A 48 -6.27 0.62 -7.55
C PHE A 48 -5.94 1.26 -6.21
N PHE A 49 -4.84 0.85 -5.57
CA PHE A 49 -4.31 1.52 -4.39
C PHE A 49 -3.98 2.98 -4.69
N THR A 50 -3.18 3.25 -5.74
CA THR A 50 -2.75 4.62 -6.08
C THR A 50 -3.94 5.52 -6.38
N ILE A 51 -4.95 5.00 -7.08
CA ILE A 51 -6.20 5.73 -7.34
C ILE A 51 -6.92 6.08 -6.03
N GLY A 52 -7.15 5.09 -5.15
CA GLY A 52 -7.78 5.32 -3.85
C GLY A 52 -7.02 6.35 -3.01
N HIS A 53 -5.71 6.15 -2.91
CA HIS A 53 -4.78 7.05 -2.22
C HIS A 53 -4.86 8.49 -2.74
N SER A 54 -4.79 8.66 -4.07
CA SER A 54 -4.84 9.97 -4.71
C SER A 54 -6.14 10.72 -4.42
N ILE A 55 -7.27 9.99 -4.38
CA ILE A 55 -8.60 10.56 -4.13
C ILE A 55 -8.65 11.17 -2.72
N THR A 56 -8.36 10.40 -1.69
CA THR A 56 -8.48 10.86 -0.31
C THR A 56 -7.36 11.81 0.09
N LEU A 57 -6.15 11.63 -0.44
CA LEU A 57 -5.07 12.59 -0.34
C LEU A 57 -5.53 13.98 -0.81
N THR A 58 -6.17 14.03 -1.98
CA THR A 58 -6.69 15.29 -2.55
C THR A 58 -7.83 15.86 -1.74
N LEU A 59 -8.81 15.04 -1.38
CA LEU A 59 -9.96 15.50 -0.60
C LEU A 59 -9.55 16.09 0.75
N SER A 60 -8.62 15.44 1.44
CA SER A 60 -8.16 15.90 2.75
C SER A 60 -7.17 17.07 2.65
N THR A 61 -6.31 17.12 1.63
CA THR A 61 -5.37 18.25 1.46
C THR A 61 -6.09 19.53 1.08
N LEU A 62 -7.16 19.45 0.29
CA LEU A 62 -8.01 20.59 -0.07
C LEU A 62 -9.03 20.96 1.02
N ASP A 63 -8.90 20.38 2.21
CA ASP A 63 -9.78 20.62 3.37
C ASP A 63 -11.26 20.27 3.12
N LEU A 64 -11.56 19.44 2.11
CA LEU A 64 -12.94 19.03 1.77
C LEU A 64 -13.48 17.97 2.72
N VAL A 65 -12.59 17.17 3.31
CA VAL A 65 -12.95 16.15 4.31
C VAL A 65 -11.92 16.16 5.43
N LYS A 66 -12.40 16.14 6.67
CA LYS A 66 -11.58 16.07 7.89
C LYS A 66 -11.84 14.77 8.61
N PHE A 67 -10.78 14.10 9.02
CA PHE A 67 -10.83 12.90 9.83
C PHE A 67 -9.92 13.06 11.04
N ASP A 68 -10.23 12.29 12.09
CA ASP A 68 -9.33 12.16 13.24
C ASP A 68 -8.12 11.33 12.82
N MET A 69 -6.93 11.93 12.89
CA MET A 69 -5.68 11.28 12.52
C MET A 69 -5.43 10.02 13.34
N LYS A 70 -5.82 9.98 14.63
CA LYS A 70 -5.68 8.79 15.47
C LYS A 70 -6.51 7.62 14.94
N LEU A 71 -7.72 7.91 14.44
CA LEU A 71 -8.56 6.89 13.83
C LEU A 71 -7.93 6.37 12.54
N ILE A 72 -7.34 7.23 11.71
CA ILE A 72 -6.71 6.82 10.46
C ILE A 72 -5.47 5.97 10.73
N GLU A 73 -4.60 6.40 11.65
CA GLU A 73 -3.42 5.63 12.09
C GLU A 73 -3.80 4.25 12.63
N PHE A 74 -4.94 4.14 13.31
CA PHE A 74 -5.51 2.86 13.74
C PHE A 74 -6.05 2.02 12.57
N LEU A 75 -6.75 2.63 11.61
CA LEU A 75 -7.41 1.93 10.51
C LEU A 75 -6.43 1.37 9.47
N ILE A 76 -5.28 2.03 9.26
CA ILE A 76 -4.23 1.55 8.36
C ILE A 76 -3.81 0.10 8.69
N PRO A 77 -3.32 -0.23 9.90
CA PRO A 77 -2.95 -1.60 10.23
C PRO A 77 -4.17 -2.53 10.33
N VAL A 78 -5.37 -2.04 10.68
CA VAL A 78 -6.61 -2.85 10.60
C VAL A 78 -6.85 -3.36 9.17
N THR A 79 -6.66 -2.52 8.15
CA THR A 79 -6.82 -2.97 6.76
C THR A 79 -5.77 -3.99 6.32
N ILE A 80 -4.54 -3.92 6.85
CA ILE A 80 -3.51 -4.96 6.66
C ILE A 80 -3.96 -6.27 7.31
N LEU A 81 -4.44 -6.21 8.55
CA LEU A 81 -4.94 -7.37 9.30
C LEU A 81 -6.08 -8.07 8.54
N VAL A 82 -7.07 -7.31 8.06
CA VAL A 82 -8.19 -7.83 7.26
C VAL A 82 -7.68 -8.51 5.99
N THR A 83 -6.72 -7.91 5.30
CA THR A 83 -6.14 -8.48 4.08
C THR A 83 -5.39 -9.79 4.37
N ALA A 84 -4.61 -9.82 5.45
CA ALA A 84 -3.92 -11.02 5.91
C ALA A 84 -4.89 -12.16 6.23
N LEU A 85 -5.95 -11.87 6.98
CA LEU A 85 -6.99 -12.85 7.30
C LEU A 85 -7.72 -13.34 6.05
N PHE A 86 -8.10 -12.41 5.16
CA PHE A 86 -8.77 -12.75 3.91
C PHE A 86 -7.94 -13.73 3.08
N ASN A 87 -6.62 -13.50 2.96
CA ASN A 87 -5.70 -14.35 2.20
C ASN A 87 -5.59 -15.79 2.71
N LEU A 88 -5.93 -16.05 3.98
CA LEU A 88 -5.93 -17.40 4.55
C LEU A 88 -7.20 -18.18 4.22
N THR A 89 -8.27 -17.51 3.79
CA THR A 89 -9.53 -18.15 3.38
C THR A 89 -9.46 -18.74 1.96
N ALA A 90 -10.39 -19.65 1.63
CA ALA A 90 -10.51 -20.18 0.27
C ALA A 90 -10.80 -19.08 -0.77
N ALA A 91 -11.64 -18.10 -0.42
CA ALA A 91 -11.95 -16.95 -1.28
C ALA A 91 -10.73 -16.03 -1.47
N GLY A 92 -9.91 -15.89 -0.42
CA GLY A 92 -8.63 -15.19 -0.49
C GLY A 92 -7.68 -15.85 -1.45
N GLN A 93 -7.53 -17.18 -1.38
CA GLN A 93 -6.62 -17.93 -2.23
C GLN A 93 -7.03 -17.97 -3.73
N ASP A 94 -8.27 -17.64 -4.05
CA ASP A 94 -8.73 -17.52 -5.43
C ASP A 94 -8.11 -16.28 -6.12
N GLN A 95 -7.14 -16.54 -7.00
CA GLN A 95 -6.43 -15.50 -7.76
C GLN A 95 -7.29 -14.85 -8.86
N SER A 96 -8.49 -15.34 -9.13
CA SER A 96 -9.46 -14.72 -10.05
C SER A 96 -10.38 -13.71 -9.37
N SER A 97 -10.47 -13.73 -8.04
CA SER A 97 -11.32 -12.84 -7.25
C SER A 97 -10.92 -11.37 -7.40
N LYS A 98 -11.90 -10.52 -7.76
CA LYS A 98 -11.75 -9.06 -7.83
C LYS A 98 -11.68 -8.39 -6.46
N THR A 99 -11.97 -9.11 -5.38
CA THR A 99 -11.99 -8.60 -3.99
C THR A 99 -10.66 -7.95 -3.60
N LYS A 100 -9.54 -8.44 -4.15
CA LYS A 100 -8.20 -7.90 -3.87
C LYS A 100 -8.02 -6.48 -4.42
N TYR A 101 -8.67 -6.13 -5.52
CA TYR A 101 -8.66 -4.76 -6.05
C TYR A 101 -9.42 -3.80 -5.13
N TRP A 102 -10.52 -4.28 -4.55
CA TRP A 102 -11.26 -3.53 -3.54
C TRP A 102 -10.46 -3.35 -2.25
N LEU A 103 -9.80 -4.40 -1.76
CA LEU A 103 -8.92 -4.30 -0.59
C LEU A 103 -7.78 -3.30 -0.83
N ALA A 104 -7.13 -3.35 -2.00
CA ALA A 104 -6.09 -2.40 -2.37
C ALA A 104 -6.61 -0.96 -2.46
N GLY A 105 -7.78 -0.76 -3.09
CA GLY A 105 -8.41 0.55 -3.16
C GLY A 105 -8.83 1.10 -1.80
N ILE A 106 -9.39 0.27 -0.91
CA ILE A 106 -9.78 0.67 0.46
C ILE A 106 -8.55 1.02 1.29
N PHE A 107 -7.48 0.21 1.21
CA PHE A 107 -6.20 0.53 1.83
C PHE A 107 -5.68 1.88 1.32
N GLY A 108 -5.70 2.08 0.00
CA GLY A 108 -5.32 3.36 -0.62
C GLY A 108 -6.13 4.53 -0.08
N LEU A 109 -7.46 4.42 -0.04
CA LEU A 109 -8.34 5.47 0.49
C LEU A 109 -7.98 5.84 1.94
N ILE A 110 -7.85 4.85 2.82
CA ILE A 110 -7.54 5.11 4.24
C ILE A 110 -6.13 5.67 4.37
N HIS A 111 -5.17 5.11 3.65
CA HIS A 111 -3.78 5.54 3.74
C HIS A 111 -3.57 6.97 3.21
N GLY A 112 -4.25 7.34 2.12
CA GLY A 112 -4.18 8.71 1.56
C GLY A 112 -4.64 9.79 2.54
N LEU A 113 -5.55 9.46 3.47
CA LEU A 113 -5.93 10.36 4.56
C LEU A 113 -4.79 10.56 5.57
N GLY A 114 -4.03 9.50 5.86
CA GLY A 114 -2.93 9.55 6.82
C GLY A 114 -1.77 10.43 6.35
N PHE A 115 -1.58 10.53 5.04
CA PHE A 115 -0.49 11.33 4.47
C PHE A 115 -0.89 12.79 4.14
N ALA A 116 -2.19 13.12 4.14
CA ALA A 116 -2.69 14.38 3.61
C ALA A 116 -2.17 15.62 4.33
N ASN A 117 -2.08 15.59 5.67
CA ASN A 117 -1.55 16.73 6.43
C ASN A 117 -0.09 17.03 6.05
N TYR A 118 0.73 15.99 5.93
CA TYR A 118 2.13 16.13 5.55
C TYR A 118 2.29 16.61 4.11
N TYR A 119 1.52 16.04 3.18
CA TYR A 119 1.51 16.47 1.79
C TYR A 119 1.03 17.92 1.61
N GLY A 120 0.01 18.34 2.36
CA GLY A 120 -0.44 19.72 2.42
C GLY A 120 0.70 20.66 2.81
N MET A 121 1.45 20.34 3.86
CA MET A 121 2.63 21.12 4.27
C MET A 121 3.71 21.18 3.18
N LEU A 122 3.97 20.09 2.48
CA LEU A 122 4.96 20.03 1.38
C LEU A 122 4.57 20.82 0.14
N THR A 123 3.27 21.06 -0.05
CA THR A 123 2.73 21.79 -1.20
C THR A 123 2.33 23.22 -0.88
N LEU A 124 2.51 23.66 0.37
CA LEU A 124 2.34 25.07 0.76
C LEU A 124 3.28 25.96 -0.06
N GLY A 125 2.71 26.91 -0.80
CA GLY A 125 3.46 27.87 -1.61
C GLY A 125 3.83 27.38 -3.01
N GLU A 126 3.40 26.19 -3.43
CA GLU A 126 3.48 25.78 -4.83
C GLU A 126 2.47 26.53 -5.69
N SER A 127 2.85 26.83 -6.93
CA SER A 127 2.02 27.57 -7.88
C SER A 127 0.81 26.77 -8.37
N SER A 128 0.89 25.44 -8.34
CA SER A 128 -0.22 24.55 -8.66
C SER A 128 -0.13 23.25 -7.85
N TYR A 129 -1.18 22.96 -7.10
CA TYR A 129 -1.35 21.69 -6.37
C TYR A 129 -1.18 20.48 -7.31
N TRP A 130 -1.80 20.55 -8.50
CA TRP A 130 -1.79 19.44 -9.47
C TRP A 130 -0.40 19.19 -10.07
N SER A 131 0.44 20.22 -10.19
CA SER A 131 1.81 20.05 -10.68
C SER A 131 2.71 19.30 -9.69
N ALA A 132 2.37 19.31 -8.40
CA ALA A 132 3.03 18.50 -7.39
C ALA A 132 2.38 17.11 -7.26
N LEU A 133 1.06 17.01 -7.42
CA LEU A 133 0.31 15.76 -7.19
C LEU A 133 0.64 14.68 -8.21
N LEU A 134 0.67 15.03 -9.50
CA LEU A 134 0.95 14.07 -10.56
C LEU A 134 2.33 13.41 -10.40
N PRO A 135 3.46 14.15 -10.33
CA PRO A 135 4.76 13.53 -10.10
C PRO A 135 4.82 12.74 -8.80
N PHE A 136 4.19 13.23 -7.72
CA PHE A 136 4.14 12.50 -6.45
C PHE A 136 3.48 11.13 -6.61
N ASN A 137 2.28 11.04 -7.20
CA ASN A 137 1.60 9.76 -7.40
C ASN A 137 2.33 8.83 -8.38
N LEU A 138 3.02 9.38 -9.39
CA LEU A 138 3.91 8.60 -10.24
C LEU A 138 5.09 8.02 -9.43
N GLY A 139 5.67 8.80 -8.53
CA GLY A 139 6.68 8.35 -7.59
C GLY A 139 6.18 7.20 -6.71
N VAL A 140 4.96 7.33 -6.16
CA VAL A 140 4.29 6.29 -5.38
C VAL A 140 4.16 5.00 -6.19
N GLU A 141 3.57 5.06 -7.38
CA GLU A 141 3.39 3.87 -8.22
C GLU A 141 4.73 3.23 -8.61
N LEU A 142 5.77 4.02 -8.91
CA LEU A 142 7.12 3.51 -9.17
C LEU A 142 7.73 2.81 -7.95
N GLY A 143 7.59 3.39 -6.76
CA GLY A 143 8.06 2.79 -5.51
C GLY A 143 7.37 1.45 -5.24
N GLN A 144 6.06 1.38 -5.45
CA GLN A 144 5.29 0.14 -5.27
C GLN A 144 5.70 -0.93 -6.28
N LEU A 145 5.86 -0.54 -7.55
CA LEU A 145 6.33 -1.45 -8.61
C LEU A 145 7.72 -2.00 -8.31
N LEU A 146 8.62 -1.22 -7.71
CA LEU A 146 9.92 -1.69 -7.26
C LEU A 146 9.79 -2.77 -6.18
N VAL A 147 8.99 -2.51 -5.13
CA VAL A 147 8.74 -3.50 -4.05
C VAL A 147 8.17 -4.79 -4.62
N VAL A 148 7.20 -4.67 -5.55
CA VAL A 148 6.57 -5.80 -6.23
C VAL A 148 7.57 -6.58 -7.08
N PHE A 149 8.40 -5.90 -7.85
CA PHE A 149 9.43 -6.53 -8.66
C PHE A 149 10.41 -7.34 -7.80
N LEU A 150 10.90 -6.75 -6.71
CA LEU A 150 11.80 -7.45 -5.77
C LEU A 150 11.11 -8.64 -5.12
N PHE A 151 9.86 -8.49 -4.68
CA PHE A 151 9.10 -9.59 -4.08
C PHE A 151 8.86 -10.74 -5.06
N LEU A 152 8.59 -10.44 -6.33
CA LEU A 152 8.42 -11.46 -7.37
C LEU A 152 9.71 -12.24 -7.59
N ILE A 153 10.88 -11.58 -7.63
CA ILE A 153 12.18 -12.25 -7.74
C ILE A 153 12.37 -13.22 -6.56
N ILE A 154 12.15 -12.76 -5.34
CA ILE A 154 12.28 -13.61 -4.15
C ILE A 154 11.29 -14.78 -4.22
N THR A 155 10.04 -14.51 -4.61
CA THR A 155 9.01 -15.55 -4.77
C THR A 155 9.44 -16.61 -5.78
N ILE A 156 10.03 -16.21 -6.92
CA ILE A 156 10.53 -17.13 -7.95
C ILE A 156 11.68 -17.98 -7.38
N ILE A 157 12.65 -17.36 -6.69
CA ILE A 157 13.76 -18.09 -6.06
C ILE A 157 13.23 -19.14 -5.09
N PHE A 158 12.33 -18.75 -4.18
CA PHE A 158 11.82 -19.67 -3.16
C PHE A 158 10.92 -20.77 -3.75
N GLN A 159 10.10 -20.47 -4.74
CA GLN A 159 9.18 -21.45 -5.32
C GLN A 159 9.82 -22.35 -6.38
N GLN A 160 10.75 -21.83 -7.20
CA GLN A 160 11.37 -22.58 -8.30
C GLN A 160 12.71 -23.20 -7.93
N ILE A 161 13.51 -22.55 -7.08
CA ILE A 161 14.83 -23.05 -6.70
C ILE A 161 14.74 -23.84 -5.39
N ILE A 162 14.10 -23.26 -4.37
CA ILE A 162 13.97 -23.87 -3.03
C ILE A 162 12.72 -24.76 -2.93
N HIS A 163 11.85 -24.76 -3.95
CA HIS A 163 10.65 -25.60 -4.04
C HIS A 163 9.65 -25.41 -2.89
N VAL A 164 9.61 -24.21 -2.29
CA VAL A 164 8.62 -23.85 -1.27
C VAL A 164 7.22 -23.85 -1.88
N LYS A 165 6.28 -24.54 -1.22
CA LYS A 165 4.88 -24.57 -1.63
C LYS A 165 4.29 -23.16 -1.56
N HIS A 166 3.53 -22.79 -2.58
CA HIS A 166 2.85 -21.49 -2.63
C HIS A 166 1.93 -21.23 -1.41
N GLN A 167 1.29 -22.26 -0.87
CA GLN A 167 0.49 -22.14 0.34
C GLN A 167 1.33 -21.77 1.57
N SER A 168 2.53 -22.34 1.70
CA SER A 168 3.46 -22.00 2.79
C SER A 168 4.00 -20.57 2.62
N TRP A 169 4.25 -20.15 1.38
CA TRP A 169 4.61 -18.76 1.05
C TRP A 169 3.50 -17.78 1.49
N ASN A 170 2.26 -18.06 1.10
CA ASN A 170 1.12 -17.25 1.49
C ASN A 170 0.92 -17.21 3.02
N LEU A 171 1.02 -18.37 3.69
CA LEU A 171 0.90 -18.47 5.14
C LEU A 171 1.98 -17.67 5.86
N PHE A 172 3.22 -17.69 5.37
CA PHE A 172 4.32 -16.94 5.97
C PHE A 172 4.07 -15.42 5.91
N PHE A 173 3.80 -14.86 4.73
CA PHE A 173 3.60 -13.41 4.60
C PHE A 173 2.28 -12.94 5.21
N SER A 174 1.18 -13.70 5.05
CA SER A 174 -0.08 -13.36 5.68
C SER A 174 -0.01 -13.51 7.21
N GLY A 175 0.71 -14.52 7.73
CA GLY A 175 0.94 -14.69 9.16
C GLY A 175 1.82 -13.58 9.76
N ALA A 176 2.90 -13.22 9.09
CA ALA A 176 3.73 -12.07 9.48
C ALA A 176 2.95 -10.76 9.43
N GLY A 177 2.18 -10.54 8.36
CA GLY A 177 1.26 -9.40 8.23
C GLY A 177 0.24 -9.33 9.35
N PHE A 178 -0.37 -10.45 9.70
CA PHE A 178 -1.29 -10.54 10.83
C PHE A 178 -0.62 -10.15 12.16
N GLY A 179 0.55 -10.74 12.46
CA GLY A 179 1.26 -10.46 13.71
C GLY A 179 1.71 -9.00 13.83
N LEU A 180 2.35 -8.47 12.78
CA LEU A 180 2.83 -7.08 12.77
C LEU A 180 1.68 -6.07 12.81
N SER A 181 0.60 -6.32 12.05
CA SER A 181 -0.56 -5.43 12.09
C SER A 181 -1.26 -5.44 13.45
N LEU A 182 -1.32 -6.57 14.17
CA LEU A 182 -1.83 -6.59 15.55
C LEU A 182 -0.99 -5.71 16.49
N VAL A 183 0.33 -5.77 16.38
CA VAL A 183 1.22 -4.89 17.18
C VAL A 183 0.93 -3.43 16.85
N MET A 184 0.89 -3.07 15.57
CA MET A 184 0.60 -1.71 15.12
C MET A 184 -0.80 -1.23 15.57
N ILE A 185 -1.81 -2.10 15.60
CA ILE A 185 -3.16 -1.79 16.09
C ILE A 185 -3.14 -1.44 17.58
N LEU A 186 -2.35 -2.18 18.38
CA LEU A 186 -2.23 -1.93 19.82
C LEU A 186 -1.46 -0.64 20.11
N GLU A 187 -0.42 -0.34 19.32
CA GLU A 187 0.36 0.89 19.44
C GLU A 187 -0.45 2.13 19.05
N ASN A 188 -1.31 2.01 18.05
CA ASN A 188 -2.16 3.11 17.54
C ASN A 188 -3.60 3.04 18.06
N TRP A 189 -3.83 2.42 19.23
CA TRP A 189 -5.16 2.26 19.78
C TRP A 189 -5.78 3.63 20.16
N PRO A 190 -6.95 4.00 19.61
CA PRO A 190 -7.45 5.38 19.72
C PRO A 190 -8.23 5.69 21.02
N PHE A 191 -8.46 4.71 21.90
CA PHE A 191 -9.31 4.83 23.10
C PHE A 191 -8.60 4.60 24.43
#